data_AF-A0A439SE29-F1
#
_entry.id   AF-A0A439SE29-F1
#
_cell.length_a   1.000
_cell.length_b   1.000
_cell.length_c   1.000
_cell.angle_alpha   90.00
_cell.angle_beta   90.00
_cell.angle_gamma   90.00
#
_symmetry.space_group_name_H-M   'P 1'
#
loop_
_entity.id
_entity.type
_entity.pdbx_description
1 polymer ?
#
loop_
_entity_poly.entity_id
_entity_poly.type
_entity_poly.pdbx_seq_one_letter_code
_entity_poly.pdbx_strand_id
1 'polypeptide(L)' 'FEAAFTLPTKRAIDKELVGGAAVFGIGWGIAGFCPGGAIPALGLGYSATPIFVAAVIAGIVVARFARTRLAHPATA' A
#
# COMPACT_ATOMS: atom_id res chain seq x y z
N PHE A 1 17.06 -20.25 -0.45
CA PHE A 1 16.35 -20.74 0.74
C PHE A 1 16.62 -19.75 1.85
N GLU A 2 15.61 -18.99 2.26
CA GLU A 2 15.72 -18.14 3.43
C GLU A 2 15.82 -19.05 4.66
N ALA A 3 16.89 -18.91 5.45
CA ALA A 3 17.15 -19.83 6.57
C ALA A 3 16.20 -19.60 7.77
N ALA A 4 15.54 -18.45 7.84
CA ALA A 4 14.58 -18.12 8.90
C ALA A 4 13.57 -17.08 8.40
N PHE A 5 12.30 -17.27 8.78
CA PHE A 5 11.22 -16.32 8.47
C PHE A 5 11.32 -15.12 9.42
N THR A 6 11.68 -13.95 8.90
CA THR A 6 11.83 -12.73 9.71
C THR A 6 10.46 -12.15 10.05
N LEU A 7 10.00 -12.41 11.27
CA LEU A 7 8.79 -11.81 11.82
C LEU A 7 9.10 -10.43 12.43
N PRO A 8 8.25 -9.42 12.19
CA PRO A 8 8.33 -8.16 12.92
C PRO A 8 8.19 -8.39 14.42
N THR A 9 9.09 -7.82 15.22
CA THR A 9 9.04 -7.85 16.69
C THR A 9 8.00 -6.89 17.26
N LYS A 10 7.61 -5.86 16.50
CA LYS A 10 6.58 -4.88 16.87
C LYS A 10 5.18 -5.51 16.71
N ARG A 11 4.48 -5.71 17.82
CA ARG A 11 3.11 -6.27 17.87
C ARG A 11 2.02 -5.24 18.19
N ALA A 12 2.43 -4.00 18.46
CA ALA A 12 1.49 -2.93 18.77
C ALA A 12 0.71 -2.53 17.51
N ILE A 13 -0.61 -2.60 17.60
CA ILE A 13 -1.52 -2.07 16.57
C ILE A 13 -1.64 -0.56 16.82
N ASP A 14 -0.97 0.24 16.00
CA ASP A 14 -1.03 1.70 16.07
C ASP A 14 -2.14 2.27 15.18
N LYS A 15 -2.55 3.51 15.48
CA LYS A 15 -3.65 4.20 14.77
C LYS A 15 -3.30 4.44 13.30
N GLU A 16 -2.02 4.61 12.98
CA GLU A 16 -1.54 4.79 11.61
C GLU A 16 -1.72 3.50 10.80
N LEU A 17 -1.41 2.34 11.40
CA LEU A 17 -1.63 1.03 10.79
C LEU A 17 -3.12 0.78 10.54
N VAL A 18 -3.97 1.01 11.54
CA VAL A 18 -5.42 0.79 11.39
C VAL A 18 -6.02 1.73 10.35
N GLY A 19 -5.69 3.02 10.41
CA GLY A 19 -6.17 4.02 9.45
C GLY A 19 -5.68 3.75 8.04
N GLY A 20 -4.39 3.44 7.88
CA GLY A 20 -3.79 3.08 6.59
C GLY A 20 -4.40 1.81 5.99
N ALA A 21 -4.55 0.75 6.80
CA ALA A 21 -5.15 -0.50 6.37
C ALA A 21 -6.62 -0.33 5.96
N ALA A 22 -7.39 0.49 6.68
CA ALA A 22 -8.78 0.77 6.33
C ALA A 22 -8.89 1.52 5.00
N VAL A 23 -8.15 2.62 4.82
CA VAL A 23 -8.17 3.40 3.57
C VAL A 23 -7.72 2.57 2.39
N PHE A 24 -6.63 1.81 2.56
CA PHE A 24 -6.11 0.92 1.52
C PHE A 24 -7.10 -0.19 1.18
N GLY A 25 -7.69 -0.85 2.17
CA GLY A 25 -8.68 -1.91 1.98
C GLY A 25 -9.96 -1.43 1.29
N ILE A 26 -10.46 -0.24 1.65
CA ILE A 26 -11.63 0.37 1.00
C ILE A 26 -11.32 0.69 -0.46
N GLY A 27 -10.19 1.36 -0.74
CA GLY A 27 -9.79 1.67 -2.11
C GLY A 27 -9.60 0.41 -2.96
N TRP A 28 -9.03 -0.64 -2.36
CA TRP A 28 -8.87 -1.93 -3.00
C TRP A 28 -10.21 -2.62 -3.34
N GLY A 29 -11.12 -2.67 -2.37
CA GLY A 29 -12.44 -3.27 -2.54
C GLY A 29 -13.29 -2.56 -3.60
N ILE A 30 -13.20 -1.23 -3.69
CA ILE A 30 -13.90 -0.44 -4.71
C ILE A 30 -13.26 -0.64 -6.10
N ALA A 31 -11.93 -0.72 -6.18
CA ALA A 31 -11.22 -0.89 -7.44
C ALA A 31 -11.38 -2.30 -8.05
N GLY A 32 -11.68 -3.32 -7.23
CA GLY A 32 -11.84 -4.70 -7.68
C GLY A 32 -10.55 -5.33 -8.23
N PHE A 33 -9.39 -4.73 -7.94
CA PHE A 33 -8.09 -5.11 -8.52
C PHE A 33 -7.08 -5.49 -7.46
N CYS A 34 -6.64 -6.75 -7.43
CA CYS A 34 -5.54 -7.18 -6.56
C CYS A 34 -4.23 -6.45 -6.93
N PRO A 35 -3.59 -5.69 -6.01
CA PRO A 35 -2.35 -4.98 -6.30
C PRO A 35 -1.21 -5.95 -6.67
N GLY A 36 -1.20 -7.17 -6.13
CA GLY A 36 -0.26 -8.22 -6.54
C GLY A 36 -0.55 -8.78 -7.94
N GLY A 37 -1.83 -8.86 -8.33
CA GLY A 37 -2.26 -9.29 -9.66
C GLY A 37 -2.12 -8.21 -10.75
N ALA A 38 -1.94 -6.95 -10.35
CA ALA A 38 -1.77 -5.84 -11.28
C ALA A 38 -0.48 -5.97 -12.12
N ILE A 39 0.60 -6.57 -11.57
CA ILE A 39 1.87 -6.75 -12.29
C ILE A 39 1.69 -7.69 -13.50
N PRO A 40 1.15 -8.92 -13.35
CA PRO A 40 0.80 -9.76 -14.49
C PRO A 40 -0.24 -9.12 -15.43
N ALA A 41 -1.28 -8.49 -14.88
CA ALA A 41 -2.34 -7.88 -15.68
C ALA A 41 -1.83 -6.73 -16.57
N LEU A 42 -0.77 -6.03 -16.13
CA LEU A 42 -0.10 -5.01 -16.92
C LEU A 42 0.68 -5.66 -18.08
N GLY A 43 1.37 -6.77 -17.82
CA GLY A 43 2.06 -7.55 -18.87
C GLY A 43 1.11 -8.19 -19.89
N LEU A 44 -0.12 -8.51 -19.47
CA LEU A 44 -1.19 -9.03 -20.34
C LEU A 44 -1.94 -7.93 -21.12
N GLY A 45 -1.62 -6.65 -20.90
CA GLY A 45 -2.20 -5.55 -21.67
C GLY A 45 -3.63 -5.17 -21.31
N TYR A 46 -4.11 -5.50 -20.10
CA TYR A 46 -5.45 -5.05 -19.66
C TYR A 46 -5.50 -3.52 -19.56
N SER A 47 -6.45 -2.91 -20.26
CA SER A 47 -6.59 -1.45 -20.39
C SER A 47 -6.90 -0.72 -19.08
N ALA A 48 -7.51 -1.40 -18.11
CA ALA A 48 -7.81 -0.84 -16.78
C ALA A 48 -6.60 -0.82 -15.83
N THR A 49 -5.62 -1.70 -16.05
CA THR A 49 -4.43 -1.85 -15.19
C THR A 49 -3.54 -0.60 -15.14
N PRO A 50 -3.20 0.09 -16.26
CA PRO A 50 -2.35 1.28 -16.18
C PRO A 50 -2.98 2.41 -15.35
N ILE A 51 -4.31 2.56 -15.39
CA ILE A 51 -5.03 3.56 -14.58
C ILE A 51 -4.92 3.20 -13.09
N PHE A 52 -5.14 1.93 -12.75
CA PHE A 52 -4.98 1.44 -11.38
C PHE A 52 -3.56 1.65 -10.85
N VAL A 53 -2.55 1.28 -11.65
CA VAL A 53 -1.13 1.44 -11.28
C VAL A 53 -0.78 2.93 -11.09
N ALA A 54 -1.22 3.81 -12.00
CA ALA A 54 -1.01 5.23 -11.87
C ALA A 54 -1.65 5.80 -10.60
N ALA A 55 -2.87 5.37 -10.25
CA ALA A 55 -3.56 5.77 -9.03
C ALA A 55 -2.83 5.31 -7.76
N VAL A 56 -2.33 4.07 -7.74
CA VAL A 56 -1.52 3.55 -6.63
C VAL A 56 -0.23 4.36 -6.45
N ILE A 57 0.49 4.63 -7.54
CA ILE A 57 1.72 5.44 -7.51
C ILE A 57 1.41 6.84 -6.99
N ALA A 58 0.36 7.48 -7.51
CA ALA A 58 -0.07 8.80 -7.05
C ALA A 58 -0.38 8.80 -5.55
N GLY A 59 -1.11 7.80 -5.05
CA GLY A 59 -1.40 7.64 -3.63
C GLY A 59 -0.14 7.50 -2.77
N ILE A 60 0.85 6.71 -3.21
CA ILE A 60 2.13 6.55 -2.50
C ILE A 60 2.91 7.86 -2.48
N VAL A 61 2.97 8.58 -3.60
CA VAL A 61 3.69 9.87 -3.70
C VAL A 61 3.02 10.92 -2.79
N VAL A 62 1.70 11.02 -2.84
CA VAL A 62 0.92 11.93 -1.98
C VAL A 62 1.11 11.58 -0.51
N ALA A 63 1.00 10.30 -0.14
CA ALA A 63 1.18 9.85 1.23
C ALA A 63 2.62 10.10 1.71
N ARG A 64 3.63 9.83 0.87
CA ARG A 64 5.03 10.11 1.19
C ARG A 64 5.27 11.59 1.40
N PHE A 65 4.72 12.45 0.54
CA PHE A 65 4.84 13.90 0.69
C PHE A 65 4.07 14.42 1.91
N ALA A 66 2.87 13.91 2.18
CA ALA A 66 2.12 14.26 3.37
C ALA A 66 2.90 13.85 4.64
N ARG A 67 3.49 12.64 4.67
CA ARG A 67 4.30 12.16 5.80
C ARG A 67 5.61 12.95 5.97
N THR A 68 6.27 13.37 4.90
CA THR A 68 7.46 14.24 5.00
C THR A 68 7.12 15.63 5.53
N ARG A 69 5.91 16.12 5.26
CA ARG A 69 5.41 17.42 5.75
C ARG A 69 4.86 17.36 7.18
N LEU A 70 4.25 16.25 7.55
CA LEU A 70 3.53 16.08 8.82
C LEU A 70 4.39 15.55 9.95
N ALA A 71 5.66 15.19 9.70
CA ALA A 71 6.64 14.62 10.63
C ALA A 71 6.20 14.66 12.10
N HIS A 72 5.33 13.71 12.46
CA HIS A 72 5.08 13.35 13.83
C HIS A 72 5.99 12.14 14.05
N PRO A 73 6.92 12.19 15.01
CA PRO A 73 7.76 11.05 15.30
C PRO A 73 6.84 9.89 15.64
N ALA A 74 6.91 8.82 14.84
CA ALA A 74 6.39 7.52 15.22
C ALA A 74 7.09 7.18 16.54
N THR A 75 6.43 7.47 17.65
CA THR A 75 6.94 7.18 18.98
C THR A 75 7.08 5.67 19.05
N ALA A 76 8.34 5.22 19.15
CA ALA A 76 8.70 3.83 19.35
C ALA A 76 8.30 3.38 20.76
#